data_AF-A0A2N3J670-F1
#
_entry.id   AF-A0A2N3J670-F1
#
_cell.length_a   1.000
_cell.length_b   1.000
_cell.length_c   1.000
_cell.angle_alpha   90.00
_cell.angle_beta   90.00
_cell.angle_gamma   90.00
#
_symmetry.space_group_name_H-M   'P 1'
#
loop_
_entity.id
_entity.type
_entity.pdbx_description
1 polymer ?
#
loop_
_entity_poly.entity_id
_entity_poly.type
_entity_poly.pdbx_seq_one_letter_code
_entity_poly.pdbx_strand_id
1 'polypeptide(L)'
;MEGRIFEICFTGFGSIKKRELIALTKTAKIDQFIVRTEVTKNLDFLCCGKNAGPVKISEAQAQGCYILDEAAFMNLLETGLINVNGEGVRLTKDDPAPEICFTGFGDDANGKLYQLTESAVKHGFVVRNSITNGVGFLCCSSAPDAYLGFTKIAKAVADGLIVLSDNEFTELLNTGELPKSPWLCNEMFSTPHIAADLLGIIYDKALQQRAG
;
A
#
# COMPACT_ATOMS: atom_id res chain seq x y z
N MET A 1 7.94 19.41 9.72
CA MET A 1 7.46 18.05 9.45
C MET A 1 6.21 18.20 8.62
N GLU A 2 6.30 17.92 7.32
CA GLU A 2 5.17 17.95 6.39
C GLU A 2 4.47 16.59 6.45
N GLY A 3 3.18 16.60 6.82
CA GLY A 3 2.35 15.39 6.81
C GLY A 3 1.92 15.04 5.38
N ARG A 4 1.56 13.77 5.16
CA ARG A 4 0.94 13.33 3.89
C ARG A 4 -0.31 14.17 3.64
N ILE A 5 -0.47 14.61 2.40
CA ILE A 5 -1.64 15.36 1.96
C ILE A 5 -2.60 14.38 1.29
N PHE A 6 -3.84 14.33 1.75
CA PHE A 6 -4.88 13.48 1.18
C PHE A 6 -5.79 14.26 0.23
N GLU A 7 -6.28 13.62 -0.82
CA GLU A 7 -7.27 14.19 -1.73
C GLU A 7 -8.67 13.62 -1.45
N ILE A 8 -9.67 14.51 -1.34
CA ILE A 8 -11.06 14.13 -1.10
C ILE A 8 -12.03 14.81 -2.06
N CYS A 9 -13.00 14.05 -2.58
CA CYS A 9 -14.07 14.55 -3.41
C CYS A 9 -15.43 14.31 -2.73
N PHE A 10 -16.31 15.31 -2.80
CA PHE A 10 -17.67 15.22 -2.27
C PHE A 10 -18.69 15.12 -3.41
N THR A 11 -19.49 14.06 -3.40
CA THR A 11 -20.57 13.82 -4.39
C THR A 11 -21.90 13.53 -3.70
N GLY A 12 -23.02 13.81 -4.36
CA GLY A 12 -24.34 13.46 -3.83
C GLY A 12 -24.88 14.29 -2.66
N PHE A 13 -24.20 15.38 -2.29
CA PHE A 13 -24.64 16.33 -1.26
C PHE A 13 -25.32 17.55 -1.87
N GLY A 14 -26.34 18.08 -1.20
CA GLY A 14 -26.92 19.38 -1.54
C GLY A 14 -25.90 20.53 -1.34
N SER A 15 -26.07 21.63 -2.07
CA SER A 15 -25.07 22.71 -2.15
C SER A 15 -24.65 23.30 -0.81
N ILE A 16 -25.58 23.39 0.16
CA ILE A 16 -25.29 23.89 1.52
C ILE A 16 -24.41 22.90 2.27
N LYS A 17 -24.86 21.65 2.39
CA LYS A 17 -24.13 20.57 3.07
C LYS A 17 -22.74 20.33 2.46
N LYS A 18 -22.64 20.33 1.12
CA LYS A 18 -21.34 20.21 0.44
C LYS A 18 -20.38 21.33 0.86
N ARG A 19 -20.87 22.56 1.02
CA ARG A 19 -20.04 23.69 1.47
C ARG A 19 -19.59 23.54 2.92
N GLU A 20 -20.46 23.06 3.79
CA GLU A 20 -20.14 22.76 5.19
C GLU A 20 -19.03 21.71 5.29
N LEU A 21 -19.16 20.59 4.57
CA LEU A 21 -18.16 19.53 4.54
C LEU A 21 -16.79 20.04 4.07
N ILE A 22 -16.78 20.83 2.99
CA ILE A 22 -15.55 21.45 2.48
C ILE A 22 -14.91 22.40 3.52
N ALA A 23 -15.71 23.15 4.27
CA ALA A 23 -15.20 24.04 5.31
C ALA A 23 -14.62 23.25 6.49
N LEU A 24 -15.28 22.16 6.89
CA LEU A 24 -14.78 21.24 7.92
C LEU A 24 -13.46 20.61 7.51
N THR A 25 -13.35 20.13 6.26
CA THR A 25 -12.10 19.58 5.70
C THR A 25 -10.93 20.57 5.80
N LYS A 26 -11.18 21.86 5.53
CA LYS A 26 -10.15 22.91 5.57
C LYS A 26 -9.73 23.32 6.98
N THR A 27 -10.58 23.07 7.97
CA THR A 27 -10.38 23.49 9.37
C THR A 27 -10.01 22.33 10.29
N ALA A 28 -10.03 21.10 9.76
CA ALA A 28 -9.64 19.90 10.47
C ALA A 28 -8.17 19.98 10.93
N LYS A 29 -7.94 19.49 12.16
CA LYS A 29 -6.61 19.54 12.80
C LYS A 29 -5.75 18.30 12.53
N ILE A 30 -6.32 17.25 11.93
CA ILE A 30 -5.75 15.90 12.02
C ILE A 30 -4.96 15.52 10.76
N ASP A 31 -5.30 16.00 9.56
CA ASP A 31 -4.53 15.78 8.32
C ASP A 31 -4.75 16.92 7.32
N GLN A 32 -3.80 17.13 6.39
CA GLN A 32 -4.00 18.11 5.30
C GLN A 32 -4.80 17.46 4.18
N PHE A 33 -6.01 17.95 3.95
CA PHE A 33 -6.85 17.52 2.84
C PHE A 33 -6.88 18.56 1.71
N ILE A 34 -6.72 18.10 0.48
CA ILE A 34 -7.04 18.85 -0.74
C ILE A 34 -8.43 18.41 -1.20
N VAL A 35 -9.36 19.36 -1.24
CA VAL A 35 -10.69 19.12 -1.79
C VAL A 35 -10.63 19.17 -3.32
N ARG A 36 -11.06 18.08 -3.96
CA ARG A 36 -11.23 17.96 -5.41
C ARG A 36 -12.69 18.08 -5.83
N THR A 37 -12.91 18.62 -7.02
CA THR A 37 -14.25 18.76 -7.62
C THR A 37 -14.68 17.51 -8.38
N GLU A 38 -13.70 16.76 -8.90
CA GLU A 38 -13.86 15.55 -9.69
C GLU A 38 -13.05 14.40 -9.10
N VAL A 39 -13.31 13.18 -9.58
CA VAL A 39 -12.47 12.02 -9.27
C VAL A 39 -11.17 12.18 -10.04
N THR A 40 -10.07 12.42 -9.31
CA THR A 40 -8.72 12.57 -9.87
C THR A 40 -7.98 11.24 -9.74
N LYS A 41 -6.93 11.05 -10.56
CA LYS A 41 -6.07 9.86 -10.49
C LYS A 41 -5.46 9.61 -9.09
N ASN A 42 -5.29 10.66 -8.30
CA ASN A 42 -4.68 10.60 -6.98
C ASN A 42 -5.72 10.75 -5.85
N LEU A 43 -7.00 10.54 -6.15
CA LEU A 43 -8.05 10.70 -5.14
C LEU A 43 -7.92 9.60 -4.07
N ASP A 44 -7.76 9.98 -2.81
CA ASP A 44 -7.73 9.00 -1.71
C ASP A 44 -9.16 8.65 -1.23
N PHE A 45 -10.06 9.64 -1.17
CA PHE A 45 -11.41 9.49 -0.64
C PHE A 45 -12.51 10.04 -1.56
N LEU A 46 -13.57 9.25 -1.73
CA LEU A 46 -14.85 9.74 -2.24
C LEU A 46 -15.89 9.72 -1.12
N CYS A 47 -16.30 10.90 -0.65
CA CYS A 47 -17.37 11.03 0.32
C CYS A 47 -18.71 11.19 -0.42
N CYS A 48 -19.63 10.26 -0.16
CA CYS A 48 -20.89 10.07 -0.85
C CYS A 48 -22.08 10.50 0.02
N GLY A 49 -22.85 11.47 -0.47
CA GLY A 49 -24.16 11.80 0.06
C GLY A 49 -25.27 11.01 -0.64
N LYS A 50 -26.49 11.15 -0.13
CA LYS A 50 -27.69 10.42 -0.59
C LYS A 50 -27.98 10.47 -2.10
N ASN A 51 -27.50 11.50 -2.81
CA ASN A 51 -27.74 11.68 -4.25
C ASN A 51 -26.50 11.33 -5.09
N ALA A 52 -25.57 10.52 -4.57
CA ALA A 52 -24.33 10.19 -5.27
C ALA A 52 -24.62 9.36 -6.52
N GLY A 53 -24.16 9.86 -7.68
CA GLY A 53 -24.36 9.18 -8.95
C GLY A 53 -23.42 7.97 -9.12
N PRO A 54 -23.86 6.89 -9.80
CA PRO A 54 -23.11 5.64 -9.90
C PRO A 54 -21.78 5.78 -10.65
N VAL A 55 -21.68 6.75 -11.58
CA VAL A 55 -20.46 6.98 -12.38
C VAL A 55 -19.26 7.32 -11.50
N LYS A 56 -19.39 8.32 -10.61
CA LYS A 56 -18.29 8.73 -9.72
C LYS A 56 -17.91 7.66 -8.72
N ILE A 57 -18.89 6.89 -8.24
CA ILE A 57 -18.65 5.77 -7.31
C ILE A 57 -17.84 4.68 -8.02
N SER A 58 -18.29 4.25 -9.20
CA SER A 58 -17.58 3.21 -9.98
C SER A 58 -16.17 3.65 -10.36
N GLU A 59 -15.98 4.91 -10.74
CA GLU A 59 -14.67 5.46 -11.09
C GLU A 59 -13.72 5.48 -9.89
N ALA A 60 -14.20 5.91 -8.73
CA ALA A 60 -13.42 5.92 -7.50
C ALA A 60 -13.08 4.51 -7.01
N GLN A 61 -14.04 3.57 -7.07
CA GLN A 61 -13.80 2.17 -6.72
C GLN A 61 -12.76 1.51 -7.62
N ALA A 62 -12.81 1.75 -8.93
CA ALA A 62 -11.84 1.23 -9.87
C ALA A 62 -10.40 1.75 -9.63
N GLN A 63 -10.26 2.86 -8.90
CA GLN A 63 -8.97 3.46 -8.53
C GLN A 63 -8.54 3.09 -7.10
N GLY A 64 -9.32 2.26 -6.40
CA GLY A 64 -9.02 1.87 -5.02
C GLY A 64 -9.29 2.97 -3.99
N CYS A 65 -10.07 4.00 -4.33
CA CYS A 65 -10.42 5.05 -3.38
C CYS A 65 -11.28 4.50 -2.22
N TYR A 66 -11.08 5.04 -1.03
CA TYR A 66 -11.99 4.79 0.09
C TYR A 66 -13.33 5.50 -0.15
N ILE A 67 -14.41 4.72 -0.15
CA ILE A 67 -15.77 5.24 -0.27
C ILE A 67 -16.34 5.46 1.12
N LEU A 68 -16.64 6.71 1.46
CA LEU A 68 -17.15 7.11 2.76
C LEU A 68 -18.56 7.66 2.63
N ASP A 69 -19.40 7.48 3.64
CA ASP A 69 -20.58 8.32 3.84
C ASP A 69 -20.25 9.53 4.75
N GLU A 70 -21.24 10.40 4.99
CA GLU A 70 -21.05 11.58 5.86
C GLU A 70 -20.61 11.18 7.27
N ALA A 71 -21.18 10.12 7.84
CA ALA A 71 -20.88 9.71 9.21
C ALA A 71 -19.44 9.19 9.33
N ALA A 72 -19.00 8.35 8.39
CA ALA A 72 -17.63 7.84 8.31
C ALA A 72 -16.63 8.97 8.08
N PHE A 73 -16.96 9.95 7.24
CA PHE A 73 -16.12 11.13 7.04
C PHE A 73 -16.00 11.97 8.32
N MET A 74 -17.10 12.19 9.05
CA MET A 74 -17.05 12.91 10.32
C MET A 74 -16.22 12.15 11.37
N ASN A 75 -16.38 10.83 11.43
CA ASN A 75 -15.55 9.98 12.30
C ASN A 75 -14.06 10.07 11.93
N LEU A 76 -13.73 10.07 10.64
CA LEU A 76 -12.35 10.27 10.17
C LEU A 76 -11.79 11.62 10.63
N LEU A 77 -12.56 12.72 10.49
CA LEU A 77 -12.12 14.04 10.94
C LEU A 77 -11.91 14.14 12.46
N GLU A 78 -12.66 13.38 13.25
CA GLU A 78 -12.60 13.40 14.71
C GLU A 78 -11.51 12.47 15.26
N THR A 79 -11.36 11.29 14.68
CA THR A 79 -10.57 10.18 15.24
C THR A 79 -9.31 9.84 14.43
N GLY A 80 -9.26 10.23 13.16
CA GLY A 80 -8.27 9.74 12.20
C GLY A 80 -8.48 8.28 11.80
N LEU A 81 -9.67 7.70 12.01
CA LEU A 81 -9.96 6.29 11.70
C LEU A 81 -10.96 6.17 10.54
N ILE A 82 -10.77 5.16 9.68
CA ILE A 82 -11.79 4.65 8.76
C ILE A 82 -12.16 3.21 9.14
N ASN A 83 -13.39 2.80 8.87
CA ASN A 83 -13.79 1.40 9.04
C ASN A 83 -13.64 0.65 7.72
N VAL A 84 -12.70 -0.28 7.64
CA VAL A 84 -12.50 -1.17 6.49
C VAL A 84 -12.92 -2.58 6.91
N ASN A 85 -13.87 -3.18 6.20
CA ASN A 85 -14.37 -4.55 6.48
C ASN A 85 -14.89 -4.79 7.91
N GLY A 86 -15.33 -3.73 8.61
CA GLY A 86 -15.82 -3.81 9.99
C GLY A 86 -14.75 -3.60 11.06
N GLU A 87 -13.49 -3.37 10.67
CA GLU A 87 -12.40 -3.01 11.57
C GLU A 87 -12.05 -1.53 11.45
N GLY A 88 -11.86 -0.85 12.59
CA GLY A 88 -11.38 0.52 12.64
C GLY A 88 -9.90 0.59 12.30
N VAL A 89 -9.58 0.90 11.06
CA VAL A 89 -8.21 1.13 10.58
C VAL A 89 -7.86 2.59 10.83
N ARG A 90 -6.79 2.82 11.57
CA ARG A 90 -6.26 4.16 11.81
C ARG A 90 -5.53 4.63 10.56
N LEU A 91 -6.00 5.73 9.98
CA LEU A 91 -5.22 6.50 9.01
C LEU A 91 -4.47 7.55 9.82
N THR A 92 -3.27 7.24 10.29
CA THR A 92 -2.48 8.25 10.99
C THR A 92 -1.21 8.64 10.28
N LYS A 93 -0.88 9.92 10.43
CA LYS A 93 0.46 10.51 10.48
C LYS A 93 1.59 9.62 11.06
N ASP A 94 1.26 8.67 11.93
CA ASP A 94 2.23 7.81 12.62
C ASP A 94 2.36 6.41 12.00
N ASP A 95 1.56 6.06 10.97
CA ASP A 95 1.87 4.87 10.18
C ASP A 95 3.10 5.20 9.34
N PRO A 96 4.25 4.56 9.60
CA PRO A 96 5.42 4.79 8.80
C PRO A 96 5.03 4.45 7.35
N ALA A 97 5.35 5.39 6.45
CA ALA A 97 5.26 5.15 5.02
C ALA A 97 5.82 3.75 4.73
N PRO A 98 5.10 2.90 3.96
CA PRO A 98 5.45 1.50 3.83
C PRO A 98 6.91 1.39 3.39
N GLU A 99 7.74 0.74 4.21
CA GLU A 99 9.17 0.67 3.93
C GLU A 99 9.50 -0.59 3.12
N ILE A 100 10.34 -0.43 2.10
CA ILE A 100 10.75 -1.50 1.19
C ILE A 100 12.27 -1.60 1.11
N CYS A 101 12.77 -2.84 1.10
CA CYS A 101 14.14 -3.15 0.75
C CYS A 101 14.19 -3.82 -0.62
N PHE A 102 15.24 -3.56 -1.40
CA PHE A 102 15.51 -4.26 -2.65
C PHE A 102 16.69 -5.23 -2.51
N THR A 103 16.67 -6.35 -3.24
CA THR A 103 17.77 -7.33 -3.30
C THR A 103 17.84 -8.03 -4.66
N GLY A 104 19.03 -8.48 -5.05
CA GLY A 104 19.24 -9.22 -6.30
C GLY A 104 19.41 -8.37 -7.56
N PHE A 105 19.61 -7.06 -7.44
CA PHE A 105 19.71 -6.14 -8.60
C PHE A 105 21.15 -5.83 -9.08
N GLY A 106 22.17 -6.51 -8.54
CA GLY A 106 23.57 -6.43 -9.00
C GLY A 106 24.11 -5.00 -9.15
N ASP A 107 25.02 -4.80 -10.10
CA ASP A 107 25.64 -3.50 -10.44
C ASP A 107 24.69 -2.53 -11.18
N ASP A 108 23.37 -2.83 -11.20
CA ASP A 108 22.32 -2.06 -11.86
C ASP A 108 22.66 -1.57 -13.29
N ALA A 109 23.38 -2.38 -14.07
CA ALA A 109 23.81 -2.02 -15.42
C ALA A 109 22.63 -1.66 -16.36
N ASN A 110 21.42 -2.11 -16.03
CA ASN A 110 20.18 -1.83 -16.75
C ASN A 110 19.32 -0.72 -16.12
N GLY A 111 19.75 -0.12 -15.01
CA GLY A 111 19.02 0.95 -14.31
C GLY A 111 17.69 0.51 -13.68
N LYS A 112 17.44 -0.79 -13.54
CA LYS A 112 16.17 -1.34 -13.05
C LYS A 112 15.98 -1.04 -11.56
N LEU A 113 17.05 -1.14 -10.75
CA LEU A 113 16.97 -0.76 -9.34
C LEU A 113 16.66 0.74 -9.18
N TYR A 114 17.32 1.58 -9.98
CA TYR A 114 17.03 3.01 -10.01
C TYR A 114 15.55 3.29 -10.34
N GLN A 115 15.02 2.69 -11.41
CA GLN A 115 13.62 2.86 -11.82
C GLN A 115 12.62 2.40 -10.76
N LEU A 116 12.88 1.26 -10.11
CA LEU A 116 12.03 0.74 -9.04
C LEU A 116 12.11 1.63 -7.79
N THR A 117 13.29 2.17 -7.49
CA THR A 117 13.49 3.10 -6.38
C THR A 117 12.70 4.39 -6.59
N GLU A 118 12.82 5.01 -7.77
CA GLU A 118 12.04 6.20 -8.11
C GLU A 118 10.53 5.93 -8.06
N SER A 119 10.11 4.79 -8.61
CA SER A 119 8.69 4.40 -8.61
C SER A 119 8.17 4.15 -7.20
N ALA A 120 8.94 3.48 -6.34
CA ALA A 120 8.59 3.26 -4.95
C ALA A 120 8.40 4.59 -4.20
N VAL A 121 9.38 5.49 -4.30
CA VAL A 121 9.31 6.82 -3.66
C VAL A 121 8.12 7.63 -4.17
N LYS A 122 7.86 7.61 -5.49
CA LYS A 122 6.71 8.28 -6.10
C LYS A 122 5.36 7.79 -5.57
N HIS A 123 5.26 6.51 -5.20
CA HIS A 123 4.05 5.90 -4.63
C HIS A 123 4.07 5.87 -3.09
N GLY A 124 4.97 6.64 -2.46
CA GLY A 124 4.97 6.86 -1.02
C GLY A 124 5.63 5.75 -0.20
N PHE A 125 6.45 4.88 -0.81
CA PHE A 125 7.30 3.96 -0.07
C PHE A 125 8.57 4.66 0.43
N VAL A 126 9.08 4.20 1.58
CA VAL A 126 10.43 4.54 2.05
C VAL A 126 11.39 3.44 1.65
N VAL A 127 12.38 3.76 0.83
CA VAL A 127 13.39 2.78 0.39
C VAL A 127 14.48 2.64 1.46
N ARG A 128 14.74 1.41 1.90
CA ARG A 128 15.76 1.06 2.88
C ARG A 128 16.84 0.17 2.25
N ASN A 129 18.08 0.38 2.66
CA ASN A 129 19.22 -0.44 2.22
C ASN A 129 19.31 -1.79 2.94
N SER A 130 18.57 -1.95 4.04
CA SER A 130 18.63 -3.11 4.94
C SER A 130 17.26 -3.40 5.53
N ILE A 131 17.04 -4.67 5.87
CA ILE A 131 15.83 -5.11 6.59
C ILE A 131 16.03 -4.78 8.07
N THR A 132 15.38 -3.72 8.52
CA THR A 132 15.35 -3.22 9.90
C THR A 132 13.92 -3.22 10.43
N ASN A 133 13.74 -2.92 11.73
CA ASN A 133 12.41 -2.79 12.30
C ASN A 133 11.59 -1.73 11.53
N GLY A 134 10.40 -2.11 11.07
CA GLY A 134 9.52 -1.26 10.27
C GLY A 134 9.50 -1.56 8.77
N VAL A 135 10.44 -2.36 8.25
CA VAL A 135 10.38 -2.83 6.86
C VAL A 135 9.29 -3.86 6.70
N GLY A 136 8.29 -3.55 5.87
CA GLY A 136 7.16 -4.44 5.57
C GLY A 136 7.32 -5.20 4.26
N PHE A 137 8.21 -4.73 3.37
CA PHE A 137 8.35 -5.26 2.01
C PHE A 137 9.79 -5.59 1.65
N LEU A 138 9.99 -6.71 0.95
CA LEU A 138 11.24 -7.04 0.24
C LEU A 138 10.90 -7.27 -1.24
N CYS A 139 11.52 -6.50 -2.12
CA CYS A 139 11.44 -6.73 -3.56
C CYS A 139 12.73 -7.40 -4.06
N CYS A 140 12.55 -8.54 -4.72
CA CYS A 140 13.59 -9.38 -5.28
C CYS A 140 13.61 -9.24 -6.80
N SER A 141 14.80 -9.06 -7.38
CA SER A 141 14.96 -9.17 -8.82
C SER A 141 14.54 -10.56 -9.30
N SER A 142 13.71 -10.64 -10.34
CA SER A 142 13.39 -11.90 -11.02
C SER A 142 14.34 -12.20 -12.18
N ALA A 143 15.46 -11.48 -12.31
CA ALA A 143 16.40 -11.71 -13.42
C ALA A 143 17.05 -13.10 -13.29
N PRO A 144 17.21 -13.86 -14.40
CA PRO A 144 17.74 -15.22 -14.36
C PRO A 144 19.16 -15.33 -13.79
N ASP A 145 19.94 -14.25 -13.92
CA ASP A 145 21.32 -14.08 -13.46
C ASP A 145 21.40 -13.30 -12.14
N ALA A 146 20.27 -12.96 -11.51
CA ALA A 146 20.24 -12.26 -10.24
C ALA A 146 20.87 -13.10 -9.14
N TYR A 147 21.92 -12.57 -8.52
CA TYR A 147 22.39 -13.12 -7.25
C TYR A 147 21.47 -12.65 -6.13
N LEU A 148 20.47 -13.49 -5.80
CA LEU A 148 19.54 -13.22 -4.73
C LEU A 148 20.26 -13.18 -3.39
N GLY A 149 20.06 -12.10 -2.63
CA GLY A 149 20.55 -12.01 -1.26
C GLY A 149 19.79 -12.97 -0.34
N PHE A 150 20.13 -14.26 -0.37
CA PHE A 150 19.43 -15.33 0.37
C PHE A 150 19.30 -15.02 1.86
N THR A 151 20.30 -14.39 2.47
CA THR A 151 20.25 -13.94 3.87
C THR A 151 19.15 -12.89 4.12
N LYS A 152 18.95 -11.95 3.18
CA LYS A 152 17.87 -10.96 3.26
C LYS A 152 16.51 -11.61 3.04
N ILE A 153 16.39 -12.55 2.10
CA ILE A 153 15.15 -13.30 1.87
C ILE A 153 14.77 -14.10 3.10
N ALA A 154 15.70 -14.90 3.64
CA ALA A 154 15.50 -15.66 4.87
C ALA A 154 15.05 -14.78 6.04
N LYS A 155 15.71 -13.63 6.23
CA LYS A 155 15.33 -12.66 7.26
C LYS A 155 13.93 -12.08 7.00
N ALA A 156 13.62 -11.67 5.77
CA ALA A 156 12.31 -11.14 5.42
C ALA A 156 11.20 -12.15 5.73
N VAL A 157 11.40 -13.43 5.40
CA VAL A 157 10.41 -14.46 5.71
C VAL A 157 10.31 -14.71 7.22
N ALA A 158 11.46 -14.76 7.91
CA ALA A 158 11.49 -14.95 9.36
C ALA A 158 10.74 -13.83 10.11
N ASP A 159 10.87 -12.60 9.63
CA ASP A 159 10.26 -11.38 10.19
C ASP A 159 8.83 -11.13 9.64
N GLY A 160 8.32 -11.96 8.74
CA GLY A 160 6.95 -11.87 8.22
C GLY A 160 6.72 -10.77 7.17
N LEU A 161 7.76 -10.35 6.46
CA LEU A 161 7.64 -9.35 5.38
C LEU A 161 6.92 -9.94 4.16
N ILE A 162 6.26 -9.05 3.42
CA ILE A 162 5.74 -9.35 2.09
C ILE A 162 6.92 -9.37 1.12
N VAL A 163 7.21 -10.52 0.53
CA VAL A 163 8.27 -10.67 -0.47
C VAL A 163 7.66 -10.75 -1.86
N LEU A 164 8.12 -9.85 -2.73
CA LEU A 164 7.63 -9.67 -4.09
C LEU A 164 8.77 -9.86 -5.09
N SER A 165 8.45 -10.32 -6.27
CA SER A 165 9.30 -10.07 -7.43
C SER A 165 9.22 -8.59 -7.86
N ASP A 166 10.17 -8.14 -8.66
CA ASP A 166 10.12 -6.83 -9.32
C ASP A 166 8.90 -6.64 -10.22
N ASN A 167 8.42 -7.71 -10.88
CA ASN A 167 7.18 -7.67 -11.66
C ASN A 167 5.94 -7.49 -10.76
N GLU A 168 5.85 -8.26 -9.67
CA GLU A 168 4.74 -8.15 -8.71
C GLU A 168 4.74 -6.80 -7.99
N PHE A 169 5.93 -6.29 -7.63
CA PHE A 169 6.03 -4.97 -7.04
C PHE A 169 5.60 -3.89 -8.03
N THR A 170 5.97 -4.01 -9.31
CA THR A 170 5.49 -3.10 -10.35
C THR A 170 3.97 -3.16 -10.51
N GLU A 171 3.37 -4.36 -10.44
CA GLU A 171 1.92 -4.52 -10.47
C GLU A 171 1.26 -3.85 -9.27
N LEU A 172 1.78 -4.08 -8.04
CA LEU A 172 1.33 -3.41 -6.82
C LEU A 172 1.36 -1.88 -6.97
N LEU A 173 2.43 -1.32 -7.53
CA LEU A 173 2.53 0.13 -7.75
C LEU A 173 1.49 0.63 -8.76
N ASN A 174 1.14 -0.17 -9.77
CA ASN A 174 0.20 0.23 -10.82
C ASN A 174 -1.27 0.07 -10.40
N THR A 175 -1.59 -0.93 -9.59
CA THR A 175 -2.96 -1.29 -9.23
C THR A 175 -3.33 -0.91 -7.80
N GLY A 176 -2.34 -0.75 -6.92
CA GLY A 176 -2.55 -0.63 -5.47
C GLY A 176 -2.91 -1.96 -4.79
N GLU A 177 -2.97 -3.07 -5.54
CA GLU A 177 -3.37 -4.38 -5.02
C GLU A 177 -2.16 -5.29 -4.80
N LEU A 178 -2.14 -6.00 -3.66
CA LEU A 178 -1.16 -7.08 -3.44
C LEU A 178 -1.46 -8.26 -4.37
N PRO A 179 -0.42 -8.94 -4.89
CA PRO A 179 -0.64 -10.16 -5.68
C PRO A 179 -1.37 -11.21 -4.84
N LYS A 180 -2.33 -11.90 -5.46
CA LYS A 180 -3.15 -12.95 -4.81
C LYS A 180 -2.30 -14.09 -4.23
N SER A 181 -1.11 -14.29 -4.77
CA SER A 181 -0.09 -15.22 -4.27
C SER A 181 1.30 -14.58 -4.48
N PRO A 182 1.87 -13.89 -3.47
CA PRO A 182 3.20 -13.27 -3.57
C PRO A 182 4.29 -14.31 -3.92
N TRP A 183 5.37 -13.88 -4.58
CA TRP A 183 6.41 -14.73 -5.17
C TRP A 183 6.95 -15.88 -4.29
N LEU A 184 7.03 -15.68 -2.97
CA LEU A 184 7.41 -16.75 -2.02
C LEU A 184 6.46 -17.94 -2.00
N CYS A 185 5.21 -17.79 -2.43
CA CYS A 185 4.23 -18.87 -2.50
C CYS A 185 4.43 -19.78 -3.72
N ASN A 186 5.08 -19.32 -4.79
CA ASN A 186 5.09 -20.03 -6.07
C ASN A 186 6.48 -20.51 -6.55
N GLU A 187 7.59 -19.83 -6.23
CA GLU A 187 8.92 -20.16 -6.84
C GLU A 187 9.98 -20.80 -5.93
N MET A 188 9.73 -20.98 -4.62
CA MET A 188 10.67 -21.74 -3.76
C MET A 188 10.80 -23.22 -4.15
N PHE A 189 9.91 -23.73 -5.01
CA PHE A 189 9.83 -25.16 -5.34
C PHE A 189 10.60 -25.57 -6.61
N SER A 190 11.26 -24.64 -7.30
CA SER A 190 11.91 -24.94 -8.59
C SER A 190 13.41 -24.64 -8.67
N THR A 191 14.02 -24.04 -7.63
CA THR A 191 15.47 -23.80 -7.59
C THR A 191 16.17 -24.72 -6.57
N PRO A 192 17.19 -25.51 -6.95
CA PRO A 192 17.81 -26.53 -6.08
C PRO A 192 18.66 -25.97 -4.92
N HIS A 193 18.70 -24.65 -4.74
CA HIS A 193 19.68 -23.99 -3.87
C HIS A 193 19.12 -23.50 -2.53
N ILE A 194 17.84 -23.76 -2.24
CA ILE A 194 17.26 -23.46 -0.93
C ILE A 194 17.53 -24.64 0.01
N ALA A 195 18.31 -24.40 1.07
CA ALA A 195 18.53 -25.39 2.11
C ALA A 195 17.18 -25.89 2.66
N ALA A 196 17.00 -27.21 2.70
CA ALA A 196 15.76 -27.86 3.14
C ALA A 196 15.26 -27.36 4.52
N ASP A 197 16.19 -26.91 5.37
CA ASP A 197 15.89 -26.36 6.70
C ASP A 197 15.16 -25.00 6.65
N LEU A 198 15.46 -24.17 5.64
CA LEU A 198 14.77 -22.90 5.40
C LEU A 198 13.36 -23.13 4.85
N LEU A 199 13.18 -24.14 3.99
CA LEU A 199 11.87 -24.55 3.49
C LEU A 199 10.93 -25.00 4.62
N GLY A 200 11.45 -25.76 5.61
CA GLY A 200 10.66 -26.20 6.76
C GLY A 200 10.16 -25.04 7.63
N ILE A 201 11.02 -24.09 7.95
CA ILE A 201 10.68 -22.92 8.79
C ILE A 201 9.64 -22.02 8.09
N ILE A 202 9.74 -21.88 6.77
CA ILE A 202 8.85 -21.06 5.97
C ILE A 202 7.47 -21.71 5.82
N TYR A 203 7.42 -23.04 5.65
CA TYR A 203 6.18 -23.80 5.52
C TYR A 203 5.34 -23.81 6.80
N ASP A 204 5.97 -24.02 7.96
CA ASP A 204 5.27 -24.06 9.25
C ASP A 204 4.65 -22.70 9.62
N LYS A 205 5.34 -21.59 9.30
CA LYS A 205 4.80 -20.24 9.56
C LYS A 205 3.67 -19.84 8.60
N ALA A 206 3.77 -20.21 7.33
CA ALA A 206 2.71 -19.94 6.34
C ALA A 206 1.42 -20.71 6.64
N LEU A 207 1.52 -21.94 7.18
CA LEU A 207 0.37 -22.73 7.62
C LEU A 207 -0.28 -22.16 8.88
N GLN A 208 0.51 -21.63 9.82
CA GLN A 208 -0.02 -21.00 11.03
C GLN A 208 -0.81 -19.72 10.73
N GLN A 209 -0.45 -18.96 9.69
CA GLN A 209 -1.21 -17.78 9.25
C GLN A 209 -2.51 -18.11 8.50
N ARG A 210 -2.72 -19.37 8.07
CA ARG A 210 -3.96 -19.82 7.43
C ARG A 210 -4.96 -20.44 8.40
N ALA A 211 -4.55 -20.73 9.63
CA ALA A 211 -5.33 -21.42 10.64
C ALA A 211 -5.89 -20.50 11.74
N GLY A 212 -5.62 -19.19 11.66
CA GLY A 212 -6.06 -18.17 12.61
C GLY A 212 -7.05 -17.20 11.99
#